data_AF-A0A7C7SX13-F1
#
_entry.id   AF-A0A7C7SX13-F1
#
_cell.length_a   1.000
_cell.length_b   1.000
_cell.length_c   1.000
_cell.angle_alpha   90.00
_cell.angle_beta   90.00
_cell.angle_gamma   90.00
#
_symmetry.space_group_name_H-M   'P 1'
#
loop_
_entity.id
_entity.type
_entity.pdbx_description
1 polymer ?
#
loop_
_entity_poly.entity_id
_entity_poly.type
_entity_poly.pdbx_seq_one_letter_code
_entity_poly.pdbx_strand_id
1 'polypeptide(L)'
;MTYRKKLLTSLALAALAFTTTTANADTYHHIDKLAVEVQSQTRQLISEFSRHYRHKSGYSHLRSDALQLYRVAAHIHTVAHQSGSIHHLRNDLERADKLFHHLEEVFARTDLSFGGHTHGNTNHAFELMHDLEINLHHLKRDIDSLDAAAHRRMSHHNTGHGHNSGRNVRPSIGYSWGNGGVYLNGNRWSIRFGH
;
A
#
# COMPACT_ATOMS: atom_id res chain seq x y z
N MET A 1 48.46 7.19 -41.75
CA MET A 1 48.36 7.09 -40.29
C MET A 1 46.96 7.52 -39.86
N THR A 2 46.36 6.66 -39.05
CA THR A 2 44.98 6.58 -38.55
C THR A 2 44.56 7.75 -37.65
N TYR A 3 43.41 8.38 -37.96
CA TYR A 3 42.60 9.07 -36.94
C TYR A 3 41.22 8.41 -36.86
N ARG A 4 41.15 7.34 -36.07
CA ARG A 4 39.91 6.66 -35.68
C ARG A 4 39.32 7.34 -34.43
N LYS A 5 38.07 7.77 -34.56
CA LYS A 5 36.97 7.66 -33.58
C LYS A 5 37.25 8.09 -32.13
N LYS A 6 36.82 9.31 -31.75
CA LYS A 6 36.57 9.70 -30.36
C LYS A 6 35.28 10.51 -30.23
N LEU A 7 34.12 9.91 -30.47
CA LEU A 7 32.82 10.55 -30.26
C LEU A 7 31.72 9.54 -29.89
N LEU A 8 31.89 8.68 -28.88
CA LEU A 8 30.79 7.82 -28.42
C LEU A 8 30.93 7.41 -26.93
N THR A 9 31.04 8.36 -26.00
CA THR A 9 30.99 8.03 -24.56
C THR A 9 30.33 9.14 -23.73
N SER A 10 29.09 9.50 -24.04
CA SER A 10 28.30 10.40 -23.18
C SER A 10 26.77 10.20 -23.22
N LEU A 11 26.25 9.11 -23.79
CA LEU A 11 24.80 8.89 -23.92
C LEU A 11 24.19 7.82 -22.99
N ALA A 12 25.00 7.15 -22.16
CA ALA A 12 24.51 6.07 -21.31
C ALA A 12 23.96 6.52 -19.94
N LEU A 13 24.34 7.72 -19.46
CA LEU A 13 23.97 8.18 -18.12
C LEU A 13 22.60 8.87 -18.05
N ALA A 14 22.13 9.44 -19.17
CA ALA A 14 20.79 10.04 -19.25
C ALA A 14 19.67 8.98 -19.23
N ALA A 15 19.91 7.79 -19.79
CA ALA A 15 18.91 6.72 -19.88
C ALA A 15 18.49 6.16 -18.51
N LEU A 16 19.36 6.22 -17.49
CA LEU A 16 19.06 5.70 -16.15
C LEU A 16 18.21 6.67 -15.30
N ALA A 17 18.21 7.97 -15.63
CA ALA A 17 17.34 8.93 -14.95
C ALA A 17 15.88 8.79 -15.40
N PHE A 18 15.65 8.58 -16.71
CA PHE A 18 14.30 8.48 -17.28
C PHE A 18 13.53 7.24 -16.81
N THR A 19 14.20 6.09 -16.60
CA THR A 19 13.51 4.84 -16.20
C THR A 19 12.94 4.88 -14.78
N THR A 20 13.52 5.68 -13.89
CA THR A 20 13.07 5.76 -12.48
C THR A 20 11.83 6.66 -12.31
N THR A 21 11.69 7.68 -13.15
CA THR A 21 10.52 8.57 -13.14
C THR A 21 9.30 7.88 -13.75
N THR A 22 9.50 7.05 -14.78
CA THR A 22 8.40 6.28 -15.41
C THR A 22 7.82 5.23 -14.47
N ALA A 23 8.64 4.53 -13.69
CA ALA A 23 8.17 3.49 -12.75
C ALA A 23 7.33 4.08 -11.61
N ASN A 24 7.68 5.26 -11.09
CA ASN A 24 6.89 5.92 -10.05
C ASN A 24 5.56 6.45 -10.61
N ALA A 25 5.57 7.07 -11.79
CA ALA A 25 4.35 7.56 -12.42
C ALA A 25 3.37 6.41 -12.70
N ASP A 26 3.88 5.26 -13.15
CA ASP A 26 3.09 4.04 -13.34
C ASP A 26 2.48 3.53 -12.01
N THR A 27 3.26 3.55 -10.93
CA THR A 27 2.77 3.11 -9.61
C THR A 27 1.71 4.06 -9.05
N TYR A 28 1.89 5.38 -9.14
CA TYR A 28 0.87 6.36 -8.74
C TYR A 28 -0.42 6.21 -9.55
N HIS A 29 -0.29 5.97 -10.85
CA HIS A 29 -1.44 5.73 -11.73
C HIS A 29 -2.17 4.43 -11.38
N HIS A 30 -1.47 3.37 -10.96
CA HIS A 30 -2.11 2.14 -10.49
C HIS A 30 -2.85 2.35 -9.16
N ILE A 31 -2.23 3.07 -8.21
CA ILE A 31 -2.89 3.46 -6.95
C ILE A 31 -4.15 4.30 -7.22
N ASP A 32 -4.08 5.26 -8.13
CA ASP A 32 -5.22 6.07 -8.57
C ASP A 32 -6.38 5.18 -9.04
N LYS A 33 -6.11 4.25 -9.97
CA LYS A 33 -7.11 3.29 -10.48
C LYS A 33 -7.75 2.44 -9.38
N LEU A 34 -6.93 1.82 -8.54
CA LEU A 34 -7.43 0.98 -7.44
C LEU A 34 -8.28 1.80 -6.47
N ALA A 35 -7.90 3.05 -6.19
CA ALA A 35 -8.69 3.93 -5.32
C ALA A 35 -10.06 4.28 -5.94
N VAL A 36 -10.15 4.42 -7.26
CA VAL A 36 -11.43 4.59 -7.98
C VAL A 36 -12.28 3.32 -7.91
N GLU A 37 -11.66 2.14 -8.04
CA GLU A 37 -12.37 0.86 -7.92
C GLU A 37 -12.95 0.66 -6.51
N VAL A 38 -12.16 0.92 -5.47
CA VAL A 38 -12.62 0.89 -4.06
C VAL A 38 -13.79 1.87 -3.85
N GLN A 39 -13.72 3.09 -4.40
CA GLN A 39 -14.84 4.04 -4.34
C GLN A 39 -16.10 3.52 -5.05
N SER A 40 -15.95 2.91 -6.22
CA SER A 40 -17.06 2.34 -6.97
C SER A 40 -17.72 1.19 -6.19
N GLN A 41 -16.92 0.26 -5.67
CA GLN A 41 -17.38 -0.90 -4.92
C GLN A 41 -18.04 -0.50 -3.59
N THR A 42 -17.45 0.45 -2.84
CA THR A 42 -18.07 0.97 -1.61
C THR A 42 -19.41 1.65 -1.88
N ARG A 43 -19.54 2.38 -3.00
CA ARG A 43 -20.83 2.96 -3.41
C ARG A 43 -21.86 1.88 -3.72
N GLN A 44 -21.45 0.79 -4.36
CA GLN A 44 -22.32 -0.36 -4.62
C GLN A 44 -22.74 -1.04 -3.31
N LEU A 45 -21.82 -1.24 -2.36
CA LEU A 45 -22.16 -1.75 -1.02
C LEU A 45 -23.18 -0.89 -0.30
N ILE A 46 -23.05 0.44 -0.35
CA ILE A 46 -24.04 1.35 0.25
C ILE A 46 -25.44 1.11 -0.34
N SER A 47 -25.51 0.86 -1.65
CA SER A 47 -26.76 0.51 -2.34
C SER A 47 -27.30 -0.84 -1.87
N GLU A 48 -26.46 -1.87 -1.82
CA GLU A 48 -26.83 -3.22 -1.34
C GLU A 48 -27.33 -3.19 0.12
N PHE A 49 -26.61 -2.50 1.01
CA PHE A 49 -27.01 -2.33 2.40
C PHE A 49 -28.37 -1.62 2.52
N SER A 50 -28.59 -0.58 1.71
CA SER A 50 -29.86 0.17 1.74
C SER A 50 -31.03 -0.65 1.19
N ARG A 51 -30.76 -1.56 0.25
CA ARG A 51 -31.79 -2.43 -0.35
C ARG A 51 -32.13 -3.61 0.54
N HIS A 52 -31.12 -4.32 1.05
CA HIS A 52 -31.29 -5.62 1.70
C HIS A 52 -31.18 -5.56 3.22
N TYR A 53 -30.44 -4.61 3.78
CA TYR A 53 -30.08 -4.58 5.19
C TYR A 53 -30.75 -3.46 5.98
N ARG A 54 -31.52 -2.57 5.35
CA ARG A 54 -32.16 -1.39 5.98
C ARG A 54 -32.97 -1.66 7.27
N HIS A 55 -33.48 -2.88 7.42
CA HIS A 55 -34.33 -3.29 8.53
C HIS A 55 -33.57 -4.01 9.65
N LYS A 56 -32.26 -4.24 9.46
CA LYS A 56 -31.40 -4.90 10.43
C LYS A 56 -30.83 -3.87 11.42
N SER A 57 -30.63 -4.28 12.67
CA SER A 57 -30.12 -3.42 13.74
C SER A 57 -28.72 -2.84 13.47
N GLY A 58 -27.91 -3.52 12.64
CA GLY A 58 -26.57 -3.06 12.24
C GLY A 58 -26.51 -2.12 11.03
N TYR A 59 -27.65 -1.81 10.39
CA TYR A 59 -27.68 -1.05 9.12
C TYR A 59 -26.98 0.30 9.19
N SER A 60 -27.21 1.07 10.26
CA SER A 60 -26.62 2.41 10.42
C SER A 60 -25.09 2.33 10.46
N HIS A 61 -24.54 1.32 11.12
CA HIS A 61 -23.10 1.07 11.20
C HIS A 61 -22.55 0.65 9.83
N LEU A 62 -23.16 -0.34 9.17
CA LEU A 62 -22.75 -0.77 7.82
C LEU A 62 -22.67 0.40 6.83
N ARG A 63 -23.72 1.22 6.80
CA ARG A 63 -23.79 2.37 5.90
C ARG A 63 -22.78 3.45 6.29
N SER A 64 -22.59 3.70 7.58
CA SER A 64 -21.62 4.67 8.08
C SER A 64 -20.19 4.28 7.70
N ASP A 65 -19.82 3.02 7.90
CA ASP A 65 -18.46 2.54 7.64
C ASP A 65 -18.16 2.48 6.15
N ALA A 66 -19.10 1.99 5.33
CA ALA A 66 -18.95 2.01 3.87
C ALA A 66 -18.83 3.44 3.31
N LEU A 67 -19.57 4.41 3.87
CA LEU A 67 -19.46 5.81 3.49
C LEU A 67 -18.12 6.43 3.91
N GLN A 68 -17.60 6.06 5.08
CA GLN A 68 -16.27 6.50 5.50
C GLN A 68 -15.18 5.90 4.61
N LEU A 69 -15.27 4.61 4.27
CA LEU A 69 -14.33 3.96 3.37
C LEU A 69 -14.36 4.60 1.97
N TYR A 70 -15.55 4.91 1.44
CA TYR A 70 -15.71 5.67 0.20
C TYR A 70 -14.96 7.01 0.23
N ARG A 71 -15.09 7.78 1.32
CA ARG A 71 -14.43 9.09 1.47
C ARG A 71 -12.91 8.97 1.55
N VAL A 72 -12.41 7.97 2.26
CA VAL A 72 -10.97 7.73 2.37
C VAL A 72 -10.40 7.32 1.01
N ALA A 73 -11.08 6.44 0.28
CA ALA A 73 -10.68 6.04 -1.07
C ALA A 73 -10.69 7.23 -2.05
N ALA A 74 -11.66 8.14 -1.94
CA ALA A 74 -11.68 9.40 -2.70
C ALA A 74 -10.47 10.30 -2.40
N HIS A 75 -10.02 10.32 -1.14
CA HIS A 75 -8.83 11.06 -0.76
C HIS A 75 -7.55 10.40 -1.30
N ILE A 76 -7.42 9.07 -1.20
CA ILE A 76 -6.30 8.31 -1.80
C ILE A 76 -6.23 8.58 -3.30
N HIS A 77 -7.35 8.51 -4.00
CA HIS A 77 -7.45 8.86 -5.43
C HIS A 77 -6.91 10.26 -5.71
N THR A 78 -7.37 11.27 -4.96
CA THR A 78 -6.94 12.66 -5.15
C THR A 78 -5.43 12.83 -4.94
N VAL A 79 -4.90 12.24 -3.87
CA VAL A 79 -3.47 12.30 -3.55
C VAL A 79 -2.65 11.56 -4.61
N ALA A 80 -3.09 10.38 -5.06
CA ALA A 80 -2.38 9.58 -6.05
C ALA A 80 -2.38 10.25 -7.43
N HIS A 81 -3.52 10.78 -7.85
CA HIS A 81 -3.69 11.51 -9.11
C HIS A 81 -2.73 12.71 -9.20
N GLN A 82 -2.51 13.40 -8.08
CA GLN A 82 -1.59 14.54 -8.00
C GLN A 82 -0.13 14.13 -7.74
N SER A 83 0.18 12.82 -7.69
CA SER A 83 1.48 12.29 -7.28
C SER A 83 1.96 12.87 -5.94
N GLY A 84 1.02 12.98 -5.00
CA GLY A 84 1.20 13.65 -3.71
C GLY A 84 2.04 12.87 -2.69
N SER A 85 1.90 13.21 -1.41
CA SER A 85 2.76 12.65 -0.36
C SER A 85 2.51 11.16 -0.10
N ILE A 86 3.58 10.34 -0.18
CA ILE A 86 3.57 8.93 0.22
C ILE A 86 3.11 8.77 1.67
N HIS A 87 3.47 9.70 2.55
CA HIS A 87 3.03 9.66 3.95
C HIS A 87 1.50 9.80 4.09
N HIS A 88 0.87 10.68 3.31
CA HIS A 88 -0.59 10.79 3.28
C HIS A 88 -1.24 9.51 2.75
N LEU A 89 -0.71 8.95 1.65
CA LEU A 89 -1.19 7.67 1.11
C LEU A 89 -1.12 6.53 2.15
N ARG A 90 -0.02 6.42 2.90
CA ARG A 90 0.11 5.41 3.97
C ARG A 90 -0.93 5.61 5.07
N ASN A 91 -1.06 6.84 5.58
CA ASN A 91 -2.01 7.14 6.65
C ASN A 91 -3.47 6.89 6.23
N ASP A 92 -3.82 7.27 5.00
CA ASP A 92 -5.16 7.03 4.46
C ASP A 92 -5.42 5.54 4.25
N LEU A 93 -4.44 4.78 3.75
CA LEU A 93 -4.56 3.33 3.60
C LEU A 93 -4.73 2.63 4.96
N GLU A 94 -3.96 3.01 5.98
CA GLU A 94 -4.12 2.45 7.33
C GLU A 94 -5.50 2.73 7.90
N ARG A 95 -6.08 3.89 7.57
CA ARG A 95 -7.46 4.22 7.94
C ARG A 95 -8.46 3.39 7.14
N ALA A 96 -8.25 3.19 5.85
CA ALA A 96 -9.11 2.37 4.99
C ALA A 96 -9.16 0.91 5.45
N ASP A 97 -8.00 0.32 5.76
CA ASP A 97 -7.84 -1.04 6.27
C ASP A 97 -8.62 -1.27 7.58
N LYS A 98 -8.45 -0.35 8.56
CA LYS A 98 -9.22 -0.38 9.82
C LYS A 98 -10.73 -0.26 9.60
N LEU A 99 -11.15 0.63 8.71
CA LEU A 99 -12.57 0.81 8.37
C LEU A 99 -13.14 -0.43 7.69
N PHE A 100 -12.37 -1.06 6.81
CA PHE A 100 -12.78 -2.28 6.12
C PHE A 100 -12.96 -3.45 7.09
N HIS A 101 -12.01 -3.69 7.99
CA HIS A 101 -12.14 -4.76 8.98
C HIS A 101 -13.29 -4.52 9.97
N HIS A 102 -13.55 -3.27 10.36
CA HIS A 102 -14.72 -2.97 11.17
C HIS A 102 -16.02 -3.21 10.39
N LEU A 103 -16.06 -2.80 9.11
CA LEU A 103 -17.21 -3.06 8.23
C LEU A 103 -17.46 -4.56 8.06
N GLU A 104 -16.42 -5.35 7.84
CA GLU A 104 -16.46 -6.82 7.74
C GLU A 104 -17.03 -7.45 9.01
N GLU A 105 -16.55 -7.03 10.18
CA GLU A 105 -17.03 -7.55 11.47
C GLU A 105 -18.50 -7.20 11.71
N VAL A 106 -18.92 -5.96 11.41
CA VAL A 106 -20.33 -5.53 11.49
C VAL A 106 -21.19 -6.30 10.48
N PHE A 107 -20.69 -6.53 9.28
CA PHE A 107 -21.40 -7.27 8.23
C PHE A 107 -21.63 -8.73 8.63
N ALA A 108 -20.58 -9.42 9.07
CA ALA A 108 -20.68 -10.79 9.57
C ALA A 108 -21.69 -10.89 10.73
N ARG A 109 -21.66 -9.98 11.70
CA ARG A 109 -22.65 -9.95 12.80
C ARG A 109 -24.07 -9.72 12.32
N THR A 110 -24.26 -8.81 11.36
CA THR A 110 -25.58 -8.44 10.85
C THR A 110 -26.20 -9.58 10.04
N ASP A 111 -25.38 -10.35 9.32
CA ASP A 111 -25.81 -11.47 8.50
C ASP A 111 -26.07 -12.74 9.34
N LEU A 112 -25.24 -13.02 10.36
CA LEU A 112 -25.40 -14.15 11.28
C LEU A 112 -26.56 -13.98 12.29
N SER A 113 -27.06 -12.75 12.47
CA SER A 113 -28.16 -12.45 13.38
C SER A 113 -29.51 -12.86 12.80
N PHE A 114 -29.90 -14.11 13.11
CA PHE A 114 -31.22 -14.76 12.97
C PHE A 114 -31.60 -15.28 11.58
N GLY A 115 -32.03 -16.56 11.57
CA GLY A 115 -32.61 -17.30 10.44
C GLY A 115 -33.97 -16.77 9.96
N GLY A 116 -34.01 -15.49 9.60
CA GLY A 116 -35.12 -14.84 8.92
C GLY A 116 -34.64 -14.41 7.54
N HIS A 117 -35.27 -14.96 6.51
CA HIS A 117 -35.02 -14.71 5.09
C HIS A 117 -34.60 -13.27 4.80
N THR A 118 -33.30 -13.02 4.60
CA THR A 118 -32.84 -11.81 3.95
C THR A 118 -33.43 -11.83 2.54
N HIS A 119 -34.36 -10.92 2.24
CA HIS A 119 -35.02 -10.89 0.95
C HIS A 119 -34.00 -10.51 -0.14
N GLY A 120 -33.51 -11.49 -0.90
CA GLY A 120 -32.67 -11.28 -2.08
C GLY A 120 -31.38 -12.09 -2.07
N ASN A 121 -30.71 -12.12 -3.23
CA ASN A 121 -29.39 -12.72 -3.38
C ASN A 121 -28.34 -11.79 -2.73
N THR A 122 -27.95 -12.07 -1.49
CA THR A 122 -26.93 -11.30 -0.75
C THR A 122 -25.51 -11.57 -1.23
N ASN A 123 -25.30 -12.54 -2.13
CA ASN A 123 -23.97 -12.90 -2.65
C ASN A 123 -23.23 -11.70 -3.24
N HIS A 124 -23.95 -10.75 -3.85
CA HIS A 124 -23.32 -9.56 -4.42
C HIS A 124 -22.62 -8.69 -3.35
N ALA A 125 -23.18 -8.58 -2.14
CA ALA A 125 -22.52 -7.86 -1.06
C ALA A 125 -21.25 -8.58 -0.58
N PHE A 126 -21.25 -9.92 -0.55
CA PHE A 126 -20.07 -10.72 -0.23
C PHE A 126 -18.98 -10.59 -1.30
N GLU A 127 -19.35 -10.65 -2.58
CA GLU A 127 -18.44 -10.44 -3.71
C GLU A 127 -17.80 -9.05 -3.64
N LEU A 128 -18.60 -8.00 -3.41
CA LEU A 128 -18.08 -6.64 -3.25
C LEU A 128 -17.14 -6.49 -2.05
N MET A 129 -17.43 -7.13 -0.91
CA MET A 129 -16.54 -7.12 0.26
C MET A 129 -15.21 -7.82 -0.05
N HIS A 130 -15.26 -8.96 -0.74
CA HIS A 130 -14.06 -9.70 -1.13
C HIS A 130 -13.19 -8.91 -2.11
N ASP A 131 -13.79 -8.31 -3.14
CA ASP A 131 -13.04 -7.52 -4.11
C ASP A 131 -12.44 -6.26 -3.48
N LEU A 132 -13.12 -5.66 -2.49
CA LEU A 132 -12.57 -4.54 -1.71
C LEU A 132 -11.33 -4.94 -0.92
N GLU A 133 -11.34 -6.10 -0.25
CA GLU A 133 -10.18 -6.63 0.47
C GLU A 133 -8.97 -6.78 -0.47
N ILE A 134 -9.19 -7.40 -1.63
CA ILE A 134 -8.17 -7.59 -2.66
C ILE A 134 -7.59 -6.24 -3.10
N ASN A 135 -8.46 -5.28 -3.41
CA ASN A 135 -8.05 -3.95 -3.89
C ASN A 135 -7.28 -3.16 -2.82
N LEU A 136 -7.68 -3.24 -1.55
CA LEU A 136 -6.94 -2.64 -0.43
C LEU A 136 -5.56 -3.28 -0.24
N HIS A 137 -5.46 -4.60 -0.42
CA HIS A 137 -4.16 -5.29 -0.41
C HIS A 137 -3.26 -4.91 -1.60
N HIS A 138 -3.83 -4.68 -2.79
CA HIS A 138 -3.09 -4.16 -3.92
C HIS A 138 -2.59 -2.73 -3.67
N LEU A 139 -3.46 -1.84 -3.16
CA LEU A 139 -3.07 -0.49 -2.74
C LEU A 139 -1.90 -0.51 -1.74
N LYS A 140 -1.96 -1.41 -0.74
CA LYS A 140 -0.88 -1.60 0.23
C LYS A 140 0.44 -1.95 -0.42
N ARG A 141 0.43 -2.92 -1.32
CA ARG A 141 1.65 -3.36 -2.02
C ARG A 141 2.28 -2.24 -2.83
N ASP A 142 1.47 -1.44 -3.52
CA ASP A 142 1.96 -0.36 -4.37
C ASP A 142 2.51 0.82 -3.54
N ILE A 143 1.83 1.18 -2.46
CA ILE A 143 2.30 2.22 -1.54
C ILE A 143 3.61 1.80 -0.86
N ASP A 144 3.73 0.54 -0.42
CA ASP A 144 4.98 0.02 0.16
C ASP A 144 6.11 -0.02 -0.89
N SER A 145 5.79 -0.32 -2.16
CA SER A 145 6.75 -0.26 -3.28
C SER A 145 7.25 1.16 -3.54
N LEU A 146 6.35 2.14 -3.55
CA LEU A 146 6.69 3.57 -3.67
C LEU A 146 7.61 4.02 -2.54
N ASP A 147 7.26 3.66 -1.30
CA ASP A 147 8.03 4.06 -0.13
C ASP A 147 9.44 3.43 -0.14
N ALA A 148 9.54 2.14 -0.48
CA ALA A 148 10.83 1.48 -0.66
C ALA A 148 11.68 2.14 -1.76
N ALA A 149 11.06 2.55 -2.87
CA ALA A 149 11.75 3.28 -3.93
C ALA A 149 12.25 4.66 -3.47
N ALA A 150 11.47 5.38 -2.66
CA ALA A 150 11.86 6.66 -2.08
C ALA A 150 13.06 6.52 -1.12
N HIS A 151 13.02 5.52 -0.22
CA HIS A 151 14.12 5.25 0.72
C HIS A 151 15.43 4.88 0.01
N ARG A 152 15.36 4.06 -1.06
CA ARG A 152 16.54 3.73 -1.87
C ARG A 152 17.19 4.96 -2.52
N ARG A 153 16.43 5.97 -2.91
CA ARG A 153 16.99 7.22 -3.48
C ARG A 153 17.74 8.05 -2.43
N MET A 154 17.21 8.11 -1.21
CA MET A 154 17.85 8.87 -0.12
C MET A 154 19.20 8.26 0.30
N SER A 155 19.32 6.93 0.30
CA SER A 155 20.58 6.26 0.65
C SER A 155 21.69 6.50 -0.38
N HIS A 156 21.37 6.58 -1.66
CA HIS A 156 22.35 6.87 -2.73
C HIS A 156 22.87 8.32 -2.70
N HIS A 157 22.09 9.28 -2.22
CA HIS A 157 22.53 10.67 -2.12
C HIS A 157 23.51 10.93 -0.96
N ASN A 158 23.49 10.09 0.10
CA ASN A 158 24.35 10.27 1.27
C ASN A 158 25.77 9.70 1.09
N THR A 159 26.06 9.03 -0.03
CA THR A 159 27.38 8.44 -0.31
C THR A 159 28.30 9.31 -1.16
N GLY A 160 27.87 10.53 -1.53
CA GLY A 160 28.56 11.38 -2.52
C GLY A 160 29.46 12.50 -1.99
N HIS A 161 29.66 12.65 -0.67
CA HIS A 161 30.52 13.69 -0.07
C HIS A 161 31.45 13.11 1.01
N GLY A 162 32.27 12.14 0.63
CA GLY A 162 33.36 11.63 1.44
C GLY A 162 34.70 11.99 0.82
N HIS A 163 35.33 13.06 1.30
CA HIS A 163 36.74 13.33 1.02
C HIS A 163 37.58 12.08 1.30
N ASN A 164 38.49 11.80 0.37
CA ASN A 164 39.52 10.79 0.50
C ASN A 164 40.41 11.09 1.73
N SER A 165 40.13 10.44 2.85
CA SER A 165 41.07 10.32 3.96
C SER A 165 41.13 8.86 4.36
N GLY A 166 42.08 8.16 3.76
CA GLY A 166 42.44 6.81 4.15
C GLY A 166 42.72 6.73 5.65
N ARG A 167 41.91 5.96 6.35
CA ARG A 167 42.29 5.30 7.60
C ARG A 167 41.61 3.93 7.64
N ASN A 168 42.45 2.90 7.71
CA ASN A 168 42.06 1.56 8.09
C ASN A 168 41.29 1.60 9.41
N VAL A 169 39.98 1.29 9.38
CA VAL A 169 39.20 1.01 10.59
C VAL A 169 38.76 -0.44 10.53
N ARG A 170 39.24 -1.19 11.52
CA ARG A 170 39.00 -2.61 11.79
C ARG A 170 37.49 -2.88 12.00
N PRO A 171 36.98 -4.09 11.74
CA PRO A 171 35.60 -4.42 12.06
C PRO A 171 35.40 -4.36 13.59
N SER A 172 34.47 -3.51 14.03
CA SER A 172 34.00 -3.48 15.42
C SER A 172 32.62 -4.15 15.48
N ILE A 173 32.50 -5.07 16.43
CA ILE A 173 31.27 -5.77 16.82
C ILE A 173 30.40 -4.76 17.58
N GLY A 174 29.22 -4.47 17.06
CA GLY A 174 28.22 -3.63 17.73
C GLY A 174 27.00 -4.46 18.14
N TYR A 175 26.58 -4.31 19.39
CA TYR A 175 25.34 -4.89 19.95
C TYR A 175 24.28 -3.78 20.03
N SER A 176 23.10 -4.03 19.46
CA SER A 176 21.92 -3.16 19.58
C SER A 176 20.77 -3.98 20.17
N TRP A 177 20.22 -3.53 21.29
CA TRP A 177 19.11 -4.16 22.01
C TRP A 177 17.78 -3.54 21.53
N GLY A 178 16.90 -4.35 20.92
CA GLY A 178 15.56 -3.96 20.51
C GLY A 178 14.89 -5.00 19.61
N ASN A 179 14.24 -5.99 20.25
CA ASN A 179 13.37 -7.05 19.69
C ASN A 179 13.93 -7.93 18.53
N GLY A 180 14.75 -8.92 18.91
CA GLY A 180 14.55 -10.31 18.47
C GLY A 180 15.19 -10.78 17.17
N GLY A 181 16.53 -10.70 17.03
CA GLY A 181 17.28 -11.47 16.05
C GLY A 181 18.80 -11.32 16.19
N VAL A 182 19.56 -12.42 16.08
CA VAL A 182 21.03 -12.43 16.03
C VAL A 182 21.47 -12.52 14.57
N TYR A 183 22.41 -11.67 14.15
CA TYR A 183 22.94 -11.63 12.79
C TYR A 183 24.39 -12.14 12.75
N LEU A 184 24.67 -13.06 11.83
CA LEU A 184 26.02 -13.52 11.51
C LEU A 184 26.17 -13.55 9.98
N ASN A 185 27.11 -12.77 9.46
CA ASN A 185 27.51 -12.75 8.05
C ASN A 185 26.36 -12.54 7.04
N GLY A 186 25.46 -11.58 7.30
CA GLY A 186 24.47 -11.13 6.34
C GLY A 186 23.28 -12.06 6.07
N ASN A 187 23.22 -13.27 6.65
CA ASN A 187 22.08 -14.17 6.53
C ASN A 187 21.25 -14.22 7.82
N ARG A 188 19.93 -14.07 7.71
CA ARG A 188 18.98 -14.15 8.83
C ARG A 188 18.72 -15.61 9.21
N TRP A 189 19.00 -15.97 10.47
CA TRP A 189 18.55 -17.23 11.07
C TRP A 189 17.51 -16.93 12.16
N SER A 190 16.38 -17.62 12.16
CA SER A 190 15.38 -17.55 13.24
C SER A 190 15.16 -18.94 13.83
N ILE A 191 15.34 -19.08 15.14
CA ILE A 191 14.92 -20.26 15.93
C ILE A 191 13.58 -19.91 16.58
N ARG A 192 12.53 -20.72 16.35
CA ARG A 192 11.26 -20.63 17.08
C ARG A 192 11.32 -21.52 18.32
N PHE A 193 11.02 -20.97 19.48
CA PHE A 193 10.54 -21.75 20.63
C PHE A 193 9.04 -21.47 20.78
N GLY A 194 8.24 -22.52 20.66
CA GLY A 194 6.82 -22.47 20.98
C GLY A 194 6.59 -22.71 22.46
N HIS A 195 5.56 -22.07 22.99
CA HIS A 195 4.76 -22.54 24.12
C HIS A 195 3.32 -22.14 23.86
#